data_AF-V7PCI2-F1
#
_entry.id   AF-V7PCI2-F1
#
_cell.length_a   1.000
_cell.length_b   1.000
_cell.length_c   1.000
_cell.angle_alpha   90.00
_cell.angle_beta   90.00
_cell.angle_gamma   90.00
#
_symmetry.space_group_name_H-M   'P 1'
#
loop_
_entity.id
_entity.type
_entity.pdbx_description
1 polymer ?
#
loop_
_entity_poly.entity_id
_entity_poly.type
_entity_poly.pdbx_seq_one_letter_code
_entity_poly.pdbx_strand_id
1 'polypeptide(L)'
;MDYTLCKQFDTLRTYLPDDLKKHDSVNFNKNKNIKYYCSNEESEEKDCETDLDQIKAGCLWLFEQLFLENKKNISTVEYIIIWLSYKLNQKTYDEINTLNDFYTNCIANNRHYINCKQSGQNCSNQLNGNTGYNNYKEIIDKKKKLLSTNIKNMSKIYDAFKLLCNMYTEFDVSNTISEKSLGDAKNFVEKYKELNDDSGNTKDEAYCQVLSTLSNDYNTFKSSCGDSVDCNNIPSLTPTETEEIGMQSSGNICNDTPSLSIVKKLILALLIFSAISIFLGIFFKVNNKKFKNYFK
;
A
#
# COMPACT_ATOMS: atom_id res chain seq x y z
N MET A 1 -3.46 -2.64 -3.50
CA MET A 1 -2.32 -3.55 -3.26
C MET A 1 -2.33 -4.69 -4.28
N ASP A 2 -1.19 -5.37 -4.48
CA ASP A 2 -1.07 -6.55 -5.35
C ASP A 2 0.11 -7.45 -4.94
N TYR A 3 0.18 -8.65 -5.55
CA TYR A 3 1.24 -9.64 -5.37
C TYR A 3 2.64 -9.05 -5.49
N THR A 4 2.89 -8.29 -6.55
CA THR A 4 4.23 -7.76 -6.86
C THR A 4 4.72 -6.79 -5.79
N LEU A 5 3.83 -5.92 -5.29
CA LEU A 5 4.14 -5.01 -4.19
C LEU A 5 4.51 -5.79 -2.93
N CYS A 6 3.67 -6.75 -2.52
CA CYS A 6 3.89 -7.52 -1.31
C CYS A 6 5.17 -8.36 -1.35
N LYS A 7 5.50 -8.92 -2.51
CA LYS A 7 6.75 -9.65 -2.74
C LYS A 7 8.01 -8.80 -2.49
N GLN A 8 7.96 -7.49 -2.75
CA GLN A 8 9.11 -6.62 -2.43
C GLN A 8 9.30 -6.48 -0.92
N PHE A 9 8.22 -6.32 -0.16
CA PHE A 9 8.28 -6.30 1.30
C PHE A 9 8.68 -7.67 1.87
N ASP A 10 8.22 -8.78 1.30
CA ASP A 10 8.67 -10.13 1.67
C ASP A 10 10.17 -10.27 1.46
N THR A 11 10.66 -9.87 0.28
CA THR A 11 12.09 -9.90 -0.06
C THR A 11 12.89 -9.07 0.95
N LEU A 12 12.48 -7.83 1.23
CA LEU A 12 13.16 -6.99 2.22
C LEU A 12 13.17 -7.63 3.61
N ARG A 13 12.05 -8.23 4.04
CA ARG A 13 11.95 -8.93 5.33
C ARG A 13 12.86 -10.14 5.44
N THR A 14 13.26 -10.77 4.34
CA THR A 14 14.26 -11.85 4.40
C THR A 14 15.64 -11.32 4.82
N TYR A 15 15.99 -10.08 4.51
CA TYR A 15 17.27 -9.45 4.87
C TYR A 15 17.18 -8.55 6.10
N LEU A 16 16.00 -8.01 6.39
CA LEU A 16 15.70 -7.17 7.54
C LEU A 16 14.47 -7.69 8.29
N PRO A 17 14.59 -8.84 8.98
CA PRO A 17 13.45 -9.53 9.59
C PRO A 17 12.77 -8.70 10.68
N ASP A 18 11.50 -8.98 10.92
CA ASP A 18 10.70 -8.29 11.95
C ASP A 18 11.09 -8.75 13.36
N ASP A 19 11.26 -10.06 13.54
CA ASP A 19 11.64 -10.70 14.81
C ASP A 19 13.07 -11.24 14.73
N LEU A 20 14.06 -10.44 15.15
CA LEU A 20 15.48 -10.86 15.22
C LEU A 20 15.70 -12.09 16.13
N LYS A 21 14.78 -12.38 17.06
CA LYS A 21 14.88 -13.52 17.99
C LYS A 21 14.47 -14.87 17.37
N LYS A 22 13.77 -14.86 16.23
CA LYS A 22 13.18 -16.07 15.61
C LYS A 22 13.86 -16.50 14.32
N HIS A 23 14.82 -15.73 13.83
CA HIS A 23 15.54 -16.01 12.59
C HIS A 23 17.03 -16.12 12.87
N ASP A 24 17.70 -17.05 12.15
CA ASP A 24 19.15 -17.06 12.07
C ASP A 24 19.65 -15.67 11.65
N SER A 25 20.85 -15.28 12.09
CA SER A 25 21.42 -13.97 11.72
C SER A 25 21.55 -13.87 10.19
N VAL A 26 20.61 -13.18 9.55
CA VAL A 26 20.71 -12.92 8.11
C VAL A 26 21.68 -11.78 7.91
N ASN A 27 22.72 -12.02 7.11
CA ASN A 27 23.65 -10.96 6.76
C ASN A 27 23.01 -10.07 5.68
N PHE A 28 22.49 -8.92 6.12
CA PHE A 28 21.91 -7.87 5.27
C PHE A 28 22.80 -7.51 4.07
N ASN A 29 24.10 -7.39 4.30
CA ASN A 29 25.10 -7.00 3.29
C ASN A 29 25.32 -8.05 2.19
N LYS A 30 24.74 -9.27 2.31
CA LYS A 30 24.73 -10.26 1.22
C LYS A 30 23.81 -9.87 0.07
N ASN A 31 22.77 -9.06 0.32
CA ASN A 31 21.95 -8.52 -0.77
C ASN A 31 22.62 -7.30 -1.37
N LYS A 32 23.37 -7.48 -2.46
CA LYS A 32 24.08 -6.39 -3.14
C LYS A 32 23.15 -5.27 -3.61
N ASN A 33 21.92 -5.59 -3.99
CA ASN A 33 20.96 -4.59 -4.49
C ASN A 33 20.49 -3.66 -3.37
N ILE A 34 20.24 -4.19 -2.17
CA ILE A 34 19.89 -3.36 -1.01
C ILE A 34 21.14 -2.67 -0.46
N LYS A 35 22.27 -3.39 -0.37
CA LYS A 35 23.55 -2.86 0.12
C LYS A 35 24.03 -1.63 -0.67
N TYR A 36 23.75 -1.56 -1.96
CA TYR A 36 24.07 -0.40 -2.80
C TYR A 36 23.59 0.93 -2.19
N TYR A 37 22.50 0.91 -1.41
CA TYR A 37 21.94 2.09 -0.76
C TYR A 37 22.53 2.42 0.62
N CYS A 38 23.46 1.60 1.13
CA CYS A 38 24.19 1.90 2.36
C CYS A 38 25.10 3.13 2.20
N SER A 39 25.74 3.24 1.03
CA SER A 39 26.62 4.36 0.70
C SER A 39 25.88 5.53 0.04
N ASN A 40 26.32 6.75 0.34
CA ASN A 40 25.90 7.95 -0.37
C ASN A 40 26.82 8.27 -1.57
N GLU A 41 27.89 7.51 -1.83
CA GLU A 41 28.91 7.80 -2.85
C GLU A 41 28.83 6.84 -4.07
N GLU A 42 29.33 7.25 -5.27
CA GLU A 42 29.19 6.47 -6.54
C GLU A 42 30.18 5.31 -6.60
N SER A 43 31.31 5.44 -5.93
CA SER A 43 32.47 4.55 -6.06
C SER A 43 32.71 3.67 -4.83
N GLU A 44 31.85 3.73 -3.81
CA GLU A 44 32.07 3.01 -2.56
C GLU A 44 30.90 2.08 -2.24
N GLU A 45 31.06 0.78 -2.50
CA GLU A 45 30.20 -0.25 -1.90
C GLU A 45 30.56 -0.42 -0.42
N LYS A 46 30.03 0.46 0.43
CA LYS A 46 30.12 0.33 1.88
C LYS A 46 29.06 -0.62 2.40
N ASP A 47 29.41 -1.38 3.44
CA ASP A 47 28.44 -2.16 4.20
C ASP A 47 27.55 -1.22 5.02
N CYS A 48 26.31 -1.62 5.25
CA CYS A 48 25.48 -0.99 6.27
C CYS A 48 25.99 -1.47 7.64
N GLU A 49 26.58 -0.56 8.40
CA GLU A 49 27.22 -0.87 9.68
C GLU A 49 26.21 -0.91 10.83
N THR A 50 25.20 -0.04 10.78
CA THR A 50 24.17 0.08 11.83
C THR A 50 22.80 -0.35 11.32
N ASP A 51 21.91 -0.73 12.25
CA ASP A 51 20.51 -1.02 11.90
C ASP A 51 19.80 0.21 11.27
N LEU A 52 20.23 1.43 11.61
CA LEU A 52 19.68 2.64 10.99
C LEU A 52 20.11 2.75 9.53
N ASP A 53 21.36 2.42 9.22
CA ASP A 53 21.84 2.35 7.84
C ASP A 53 21.05 1.30 7.04
N GLN A 54 20.77 0.15 7.65
CA GLN A 54 19.98 -0.91 7.02
C GLN A 54 18.53 -0.47 6.75
N ILE A 55 17.90 0.25 7.68
CA ILE A 55 16.55 0.81 7.49
C ILE A 55 16.55 1.86 6.40
N LYS A 56 17.54 2.77 6.38
CA LYS A 56 17.73 3.77 5.34
C LYS A 56 17.90 3.12 3.97
N ALA A 57 18.79 2.13 3.86
CA ALA A 57 19.04 1.39 2.64
C ALA A 57 17.79 0.62 2.16
N GLY A 58 17.09 -0.06 3.08
CA GLY A 58 15.84 -0.75 2.78
C GLY A 58 14.74 0.20 2.31
N CYS A 59 14.63 1.39 2.90
CA CYS A 59 13.69 2.43 2.48
C CYS A 59 13.96 2.90 1.04
N LEU A 60 15.21 3.23 0.72
CA LEU A 60 15.64 3.63 -0.62
C LEU A 60 15.44 2.51 -1.65
N TRP A 61 15.76 1.28 -1.27
CA TRP A 61 15.52 0.11 -2.11
C TRP A 61 14.02 -0.09 -2.39
N LEU A 62 13.13 0.11 -1.42
CA LEU A 62 11.68 0.06 -1.67
C LEU A 62 11.22 1.14 -2.65
N PHE A 63 11.78 2.37 -2.59
CA PHE A 63 11.49 3.40 -3.59
C PHE A 63 11.86 2.94 -5.00
N GLU A 64 13.05 2.36 -5.18
CA GLU A 64 13.49 1.79 -6.45
C GLU A 64 12.55 0.67 -6.92
N GLN A 65 12.38 -0.37 -6.10
CA GLN A 65 11.62 -1.54 -6.51
C GLN A 65 10.17 -1.19 -6.82
N LEU A 66 9.53 -0.34 -6.02
CA LEU A 66 8.12 -0.04 -6.21
C LEU A 66 7.91 0.94 -7.36
N PHE A 67 8.68 2.02 -7.47
CA PHE A 67 8.40 3.08 -8.44
C PHE A 67 9.13 2.93 -9.78
N LEU A 68 10.35 2.38 -9.81
CA LEU A 68 11.10 2.17 -11.05
C LEU A 68 10.83 0.81 -11.68
N GLU A 69 11.09 -0.26 -10.93
CA GLU A 69 11.05 -1.61 -11.46
C GLU A 69 9.60 -2.08 -11.67
N ASN A 70 8.74 -1.82 -10.68
CA ASN A 70 7.37 -2.33 -10.67
C ASN A 70 6.29 -1.28 -10.94
N LYS A 71 6.69 -0.05 -11.31
CA LYS A 71 5.83 1.04 -11.82
C LYS A 71 4.59 1.32 -10.97
N LYS A 72 4.72 1.21 -9.65
CA LYS A 72 3.61 1.40 -8.72
C LYS A 72 3.22 2.87 -8.63
N ASN A 73 1.95 3.11 -8.34
CA ASN A 73 1.45 4.46 -8.11
C ASN A 73 2.03 5.05 -6.82
N ILE A 74 2.23 6.37 -6.78
CA ILE A 74 2.75 7.10 -5.61
C ILE A 74 1.91 6.93 -4.33
N SER A 75 0.66 6.46 -4.41
CA SER A 75 -0.10 6.03 -3.23
C SER A 75 0.61 4.94 -2.42
N THR A 76 1.46 4.15 -3.07
CA THR A 76 2.29 3.09 -2.46
C THR A 76 3.25 3.61 -1.38
N VAL A 77 3.53 4.91 -1.34
CA VAL A 77 4.27 5.53 -0.22
C VAL A 77 3.64 5.20 1.13
N GLU A 78 2.32 5.05 1.19
CA GLU A 78 1.59 4.70 2.41
C GLU A 78 2.12 3.40 3.04
N TYR A 79 2.43 2.37 2.25
CA TYR A 79 2.99 1.10 2.76
C TYR A 79 4.46 1.21 3.15
N ILE A 80 5.25 2.03 2.45
CA ILE A 80 6.64 2.33 2.84
C ILE A 80 6.63 3.00 4.23
N ILE A 81 5.71 3.94 4.45
CA ILE A 81 5.55 4.64 5.73
C ILE A 81 5.06 3.70 6.83
N ILE A 82 4.13 2.78 6.55
CA ILE A 82 3.72 1.74 7.51
C ILE A 82 4.93 0.90 7.95
N TRP A 83 5.70 0.35 6.99
CA TRP A 83 6.89 -0.46 7.28
C TRP A 83 7.97 0.33 8.02
N LEU A 84 8.25 1.55 7.58
CA LEU A 84 9.27 2.40 8.20
C LEU A 84 8.88 2.75 9.64
N SER A 85 7.62 3.12 9.88
CA SER A 85 7.11 3.40 11.23
C SER A 85 7.24 2.18 12.13
N TYR A 86 6.95 0.99 11.61
CA TYR A 86 7.16 -0.24 12.36
C TYR A 86 8.62 -0.43 12.77
N LYS A 87 9.56 -0.37 11.82
CA LYS A 87 10.99 -0.55 12.09
C LYS A 87 11.53 0.50 13.08
N LEU A 88 11.17 1.77 12.88
CA LEU A 88 11.58 2.85 13.78
C LEU A 88 10.95 2.76 15.17
N ASN A 89 9.81 2.08 15.33
CA ASN A 89 9.17 1.86 16.63
C ASN A 89 9.76 0.66 17.40
N GLN A 90 10.63 -0.16 16.79
CA GLN A 90 11.22 -1.33 17.46
C GLN A 90 12.30 -0.95 18.49
N LYS A 91 12.96 0.19 18.31
CA LYS A 91 13.98 0.73 19.22
C LYS A 91 14.15 2.22 19.04
N THR A 92 14.86 2.86 19.97
CA THR A 92 15.22 4.27 19.85
C THR A 92 16.47 4.45 18.99
N TYR A 93 16.50 5.53 18.25
CA TYR A 93 17.66 5.97 17.47
C TYR A 93 17.92 7.43 17.79
N ASP A 94 19.18 7.78 17.97
CA ASP A 94 19.57 9.16 18.28
C ASP A 94 19.06 10.10 17.19
N GLU A 95 18.49 11.23 17.61
CA GLU A 95 17.94 12.28 16.72
C GLU A 95 16.74 11.87 15.85
N ILE A 96 16.22 10.65 15.96
CA ILE A 96 15.05 10.17 15.20
C ILE A 96 13.86 9.93 16.15
N ASN A 97 13.07 10.98 16.40
CA ASN A 97 11.87 10.89 17.24
C ASN A 97 10.58 10.80 16.40
N THR A 98 10.62 11.29 15.16
CA THR A 98 9.48 11.33 14.23
C THR A 98 9.85 10.82 12.84
N LEU A 99 8.85 10.50 12.01
CA LEU A 99 9.08 10.14 10.61
C LEU A 99 9.76 11.27 9.85
N ASN A 100 9.41 12.51 10.17
CA ASN A 100 10.04 13.69 9.59
C ASN A 100 11.51 13.84 9.99
N ASP A 101 11.89 13.46 11.21
CA ASP A 101 13.30 13.46 11.63
C ASP A 101 14.09 12.43 10.83
N PHE A 102 13.59 11.19 10.72
CA PHE A 102 14.21 10.17 9.87
C PHE A 102 14.39 10.69 8.45
N TYR A 103 13.34 11.26 7.88
CA TYR A 103 13.39 11.74 6.52
C TYR A 103 14.40 12.88 6.35
N THR A 104 14.39 13.88 7.25
CA THR A 104 15.28 15.04 7.19
C THR A 104 16.74 14.65 7.39
N ASN A 105 17.01 13.78 8.37
CA ASN A 105 18.37 13.46 8.80
C ASN A 105 18.98 12.31 7.98
N CYS A 106 18.18 11.34 7.51
CA CYS A 106 18.68 10.14 6.83
C CYS A 106 18.51 10.15 5.30
N ILE A 107 17.48 10.83 4.77
CA ILE A 107 17.03 10.67 3.37
C ILE A 107 17.06 11.98 2.57
N ALA A 108 16.72 13.13 3.15
CA ALA A 108 16.43 14.36 2.41
C ALA A 108 17.60 14.85 1.53
N ASN A 109 18.83 14.64 1.99
CA ASN A 109 20.06 15.00 1.26
C ASN A 109 20.75 13.78 0.62
N ASN A 110 20.15 12.59 0.68
CA ASN A 110 20.71 11.40 0.08
C ASN A 110 20.70 11.52 -1.45
N ARG A 111 21.84 11.27 -2.10
CA ARG A 111 21.96 11.48 -3.55
C ARG A 111 21.14 10.51 -4.40
N HIS A 112 20.95 9.26 -3.95
CA HIS A 112 20.06 8.31 -4.64
C HIS A 112 18.61 8.79 -4.59
N TYR A 113 18.28 9.49 -3.51
CA TYR A 113 16.96 10.04 -3.26
C TYR A 113 16.63 11.29 -4.09
N ILE A 114 17.51 12.29 -4.09
CA ILE A 114 17.28 13.58 -4.77
C ILE A 114 17.51 13.52 -6.28
N ASN A 115 18.39 12.64 -6.75
CA ASN A 115 18.80 12.62 -8.16
C ASN A 115 18.29 11.39 -8.93
N CYS A 116 17.52 10.49 -8.29
CA CYS A 116 17.21 9.16 -8.83
C CYS A 116 18.48 8.47 -9.35
N LYS A 117 19.22 7.80 -8.47
CA LYS A 117 20.40 7.02 -8.88
C LYS A 117 20.20 5.54 -8.60
N GLN A 118 20.32 4.73 -9.65
CA GLN A 118 20.26 3.28 -9.60
C GLN A 118 21.56 2.71 -10.13
N SER A 119 22.32 1.99 -9.30
CA SER A 119 23.60 1.39 -9.70
C SER A 119 24.56 2.38 -10.42
N GLY A 120 24.61 3.62 -9.95
CA GLY A 120 25.39 4.74 -10.50
C GLY A 120 24.73 5.50 -11.65
N GLN A 121 23.68 4.96 -12.27
CA GLN A 121 23.02 5.55 -13.42
C GLN A 121 21.85 6.47 -13.02
N ASN A 122 21.64 7.52 -13.81
CA ASN A 122 20.49 8.41 -13.65
C ASN A 122 19.20 7.70 -14.12
N CYS A 123 18.23 7.57 -13.23
CA CYS A 123 16.93 6.94 -13.50
C CYS A 123 15.76 7.92 -13.64
N SER A 124 16.00 9.24 -13.64
CA SER A 124 14.95 10.27 -13.63
C SER A 124 13.96 10.15 -14.79
N ASN A 125 14.43 9.86 -16.01
CA ASN A 125 13.55 9.73 -17.18
C ASN A 125 12.60 8.53 -17.04
N GLN A 126 13.11 7.39 -16.55
CA GLN A 126 12.30 6.19 -16.31
C GLN A 126 11.31 6.43 -15.16
N LEU A 127 11.77 7.05 -14.06
CA LEU A 127 10.90 7.39 -12.95
C LEU A 127 9.78 8.35 -13.38
N ASN A 128 10.11 9.34 -14.21
CA ASN A 128 9.14 10.30 -14.73
C ASN A 128 8.12 9.59 -15.62
N GLY A 129 8.55 8.71 -16.52
CA GLY A 129 7.64 7.91 -17.34
C GLY A 129 6.70 7.02 -16.52
N ASN A 130 7.15 6.50 -15.38
CA ASN A 130 6.35 5.63 -14.51
C ASN A 130 5.41 6.40 -13.57
N THR A 131 5.86 7.54 -13.03
CA THR A 131 5.20 8.21 -11.88
C THR A 131 4.83 9.66 -12.12
N GLY A 132 5.41 10.30 -13.14
CA GLY A 132 5.30 11.74 -13.42
C GLY A 132 6.30 12.61 -12.64
N TYR A 133 7.24 12.01 -11.91
CA TYR A 133 8.21 12.73 -11.07
C TYR A 133 9.66 12.38 -11.42
N ASN A 134 10.58 13.32 -11.26
CA ASN A 134 11.97 13.14 -11.69
C ASN A 134 12.85 12.47 -10.64
N ASN A 135 12.42 12.46 -9.38
CA ASN A 135 13.14 11.88 -8.26
C ASN A 135 12.16 11.49 -7.14
N TYR A 136 12.65 10.74 -6.16
CA TYR A 136 11.82 10.28 -5.04
C TYR A 136 11.47 11.41 -4.07
N LYS A 137 12.27 12.49 -4.03
CA LYS A 137 11.99 13.70 -3.25
C LYS A 137 10.67 14.32 -3.64
N GLU A 138 10.44 14.53 -4.94
CA GLU A 138 9.20 15.08 -5.45
C GLU A 138 7.98 14.21 -5.10
N ILE A 139 8.14 12.88 -5.11
CA ILE A 139 7.07 11.94 -4.71
C ILE A 139 6.69 12.14 -3.24
N ILE A 140 7.66 12.23 -2.33
CA ILE A 140 7.37 12.44 -0.91
C ILE A 140 6.89 13.86 -0.64
N ASP A 141 7.36 14.88 -1.35
CA ASP A 141 6.83 16.24 -1.22
C ASP A 141 5.31 16.27 -1.48
N LYS A 142 4.80 15.43 -2.40
CA LYS A 142 3.35 15.25 -2.64
C LYS A 142 2.62 14.45 -1.57
N LYS A 143 3.33 13.62 -0.83
CA LYS A 143 2.80 12.77 0.25
C LYS A 143 3.27 13.22 1.63
N LYS A 144 3.76 14.46 1.75
CA LYS A 144 4.48 14.98 2.94
C LYS A 144 3.67 14.89 4.23
N LYS A 145 2.33 15.00 4.14
CA LYS A 145 1.43 14.80 5.29
C LYS A 145 1.67 13.48 6.04
N LEU A 146 2.05 12.42 5.32
CA LEU A 146 2.34 11.12 5.95
C LEU A 146 3.51 11.18 6.94
N LEU A 147 4.50 12.05 6.70
CA LEU A 147 5.67 12.23 7.58
C LEU A 147 5.33 12.90 8.93
N SER A 148 4.18 13.59 9.00
CA SER A 148 3.72 14.23 10.23
C SER A 148 3.03 13.25 11.18
N THR A 149 2.73 12.03 10.72
CA THR A 149 2.03 11.03 11.52
C THR A 149 2.93 10.51 12.64
N ASN A 150 2.33 10.23 13.79
CA ASN A 150 3.05 9.63 14.91
C ASN A 150 3.54 8.20 14.56
N ILE A 151 4.85 7.96 14.71
CA ILE A 151 5.51 6.66 14.44
C ILE A 151 4.79 5.51 15.15
N LYS A 152 4.52 5.66 16.46
CA LYS A 152 3.90 4.61 17.27
C LYS A 152 2.50 4.28 16.77
N ASN A 153 1.70 5.28 16.40
CA ASN A 153 0.36 5.01 15.85
C ASN A 153 0.44 4.33 14.49
N MET A 154 1.24 4.86 13.57
CA MET A 154 1.40 4.28 12.23
C MET A 154 1.97 2.86 12.29
N SER A 155 2.87 2.57 13.24
CA SER A 155 3.44 1.24 13.46
C SER A 155 2.41 0.16 13.78
N LYS A 156 1.30 0.51 14.45
CA LYS A 156 0.22 -0.44 14.79
C LYS A 156 -0.43 -1.04 13.55
N ILE A 157 -0.44 -0.31 12.43
CA ILE A 157 -1.05 -0.75 11.16
C ILE A 157 -0.26 -1.91 10.52
N TYR A 158 1.02 -2.05 10.87
CA TYR A 158 1.95 -2.96 10.20
C TYR A 158 1.51 -4.42 10.22
N ASP A 159 1.00 -4.91 11.34
CA ASP A 159 0.57 -6.31 11.45
C ASP A 159 -0.62 -6.61 10.52
N ALA A 160 -1.59 -5.69 10.44
CA ALA A 160 -2.70 -5.79 9.49
C ALA A 160 -2.20 -5.71 8.03
N PHE A 161 -1.29 -4.78 7.74
CA PHE A 161 -0.66 -4.69 6.41
C PHE A 161 0.04 -6.00 6.02
N LYS A 162 0.79 -6.61 6.93
CA LYS A 162 1.50 -7.87 6.71
C LYS A 162 0.56 -9.03 6.44
N LEU A 163 -0.49 -9.18 7.24
CA LEU A 163 -1.54 -10.19 7.02
C LEU A 163 -2.19 -10.03 5.65
N LEU A 164 -2.54 -8.81 5.28
CA LEU A 164 -3.11 -8.54 3.95
C LEU A 164 -2.10 -8.87 2.83
N CYS A 165 -0.82 -8.58 3.03
CA CYS A 165 0.19 -8.96 2.04
C CYS A 165 0.35 -10.48 1.88
N ASN A 166 0.32 -11.24 2.97
CA ASN A 166 0.33 -12.70 2.90
C ASN A 166 -0.88 -13.21 2.09
N MET A 167 -2.06 -12.63 2.30
CA MET A 167 -3.24 -13.00 1.51
C MET A 167 -2.98 -12.82 0.01
N TYR A 168 -2.40 -11.68 -0.40
CA TYR A 168 -2.06 -11.41 -1.79
C TYR A 168 -0.93 -12.26 -2.37
N THR A 169 0.02 -12.73 -1.54
CA THR A 169 1.14 -13.55 -2.02
C THR A 169 0.85 -15.04 -2.03
N GLU A 170 -0.12 -15.48 -1.23
CA GLU A 170 -0.63 -16.85 -1.20
C GLU A 170 -1.84 -17.08 -2.10
N PHE A 171 -2.40 -16.02 -2.66
CA PHE A 171 -3.45 -16.11 -3.66
C PHE A 171 -2.85 -16.67 -4.96
N ASP A 172 -3.01 -17.98 -5.14
CA ASP A 172 -2.42 -18.73 -6.25
C ASP A 172 -3.16 -18.46 -7.58
N VAL A 173 -2.47 -18.77 -8.68
CA VAL A 173 -2.90 -18.65 -10.08
C VAL A 173 -4.20 -19.44 -10.37
N SER A 174 -4.56 -20.41 -9.51
CA SER A 174 -5.80 -21.18 -9.57
C SER A 174 -7.04 -20.44 -9.04
N ASN A 175 -6.92 -19.21 -8.53
CA ASN A 175 -8.01 -18.45 -7.89
C ASN A 175 -8.64 -19.17 -6.68
N THR A 176 -7.89 -20.07 -6.04
CA THR A 176 -8.30 -20.77 -4.82
C THR A 176 -7.62 -20.12 -3.62
N ILE A 177 -8.39 -19.86 -2.56
CA ILE A 177 -7.84 -19.35 -1.29
C ILE A 177 -7.24 -20.53 -0.53
N SER A 178 -5.97 -20.43 -0.13
CA SER A 178 -5.38 -21.39 0.79
C SER A 178 -6.00 -21.29 2.19
N GLU A 179 -6.01 -22.37 2.96
CA GLU A 179 -6.43 -22.33 4.37
C GLU A 179 -5.67 -21.26 5.17
N LYS A 180 -4.40 -21.04 4.82
CA LYS A 180 -3.54 -20.03 5.43
C LYS A 180 -3.98 -18.60 5.07
N SER A 181 -4.28 -18.32 3.80
CA SER A 181 -4.83 -17.03 3.36
C SER A 181 -6.20 -16.74 3.99
N LEU A 182 -7.04 -17.77 4.18
CA LEU A 182 -8.29 -17.63 4.93
C LEU A 182 -8.06 -17.31 6.42
N GLY A 183 -7.07 -17.96 7.05
CA GLY A 183 -6.65 -17.64 8.42
C GLY A 183 -6.16 -16.20 8.54
N ASP A 184 -5.33 -15.76 7.60
CA ASP A 184 -4.82 -14.38 7.55
C ASP A 184 -5.95 -13.36 7.33
N ALA A 185 -6.97 -13.68 6.53
CA ALA A 185 -8.14 -12.83 6.35
C ALA A 185 -8.95 -12.64 7.64
N LYS A 186 -9.14 -13.71 8.43
CA LYS A 186 -9.81 -13.63 9.75
C LYS A 186 -9.02 -12.75 10.71
N ASN A 187 -7.72 -13.00 10.83
CA ASN A 187 -6.82 -12.21 11.66
C ASN A 187 -6.78 -10.73 11.21
N PHE A 188 -6.82 -10.48 9.90
CA PHE A 188 -6.87 -9.12 9.36
C PHE A 188 -8.12 -8.38 9.81
N VAL A 189 -9.31 -9.00 9.73
CA VAL A 189 -10.57 -8.36 10.14
C VAL A 189 -10.55 -8.02 11.64
N GLU A 190 -10.05 -8.92 12.48
CA GLU A 190 -9.89 -8.68 13.92
C GLU A 190 -8.93 -7.50 14.18
N LYS A 191 -7.74 -7.52 13.58
CA LYS A 191 -6.76 -6.43 13.71
C LYS A 191 -7.29 -5.11 13.18
N TYR A 192 -8.02 -5.13 12.07
CA TYR A 192 -8.61 -3.93 11.50
C TYR A 192 -9.66 -3.31 12.43
N LYS A 193 -10.50 -4.13 13.07
CA LYS A 193 -11.45 -3.67 14.09
C LYS A 193 -10.72 -3.04 15.27
N GLU A 194 -9.69 -3.69 15.82
CA GLU A 194 -8.86 -3.10 16.89
C GLU A 194 -8.29 -1.73 16.49
N LEU A 195 -7.73 -1.62 15.27
CA LEU A 195 -7.18 -0.36 14.73
C LEU A 195 -8.23 0.74 14.56
N ASN A 196 -9.48 0.37 14.30
CA ASN A 196 -10.61 1.28 14.13
C ASN A 196 -11.26 1.68 15.46
N ASP A 197 -11.32 0.75 16.42
CA ASP A 197 -11.92 0.93 17.74
C ASP A 197 -10.99 1.60 18.74
N ASP A 198 -9.67 1.60 18.52
CA ASP A 198 -8.69 2.27 19.38
C ASP A 198 -9.06 3.75 19.55
N SER A 199 -9.75 4.09 20.63
CA SER A 199 -10.42 5.36 20.89
C SER A 199 -9.46 6.45 21.36
N GLY A 200 -8.15 6.28 21.15
CA GLY A 200 -7.15 7.28 21.46
C GLY A 200 -7.30 8.50 20.55
N ASN A 201 -7.28 9.70 21.15
CA ASN A 201 -7.35 11.04 20.54
C ASN A 201 -6.22 11.38 19.53
N THR A 202 -5.65 10.39 18.84
CA THR A 202 -4.40 10.50 18.09
C THR A 202 -4.46 9.86 16.69
N LYS A 203 -5.66 9.62 16.16
CA LYS A 203 -5.85 9.26 14.74
C LYS A 203 -5.94 10.53 13.92
N ASP A 204 -4.84 10.91 13.29
CA ASP A 204 -4.83 12.05 12.36
C ASP A 204 -5.36 11.65 10.97
N GLU A 205 -5.55 12.65 10.10
CA GLU A 205 -6.04 12.49 8.73
C GLU A 205 -5.18 11.48 7.94
N ALA A 206 -3.86 11.51 8.13
CA ALA A 206 -2.92 10.65 7.43
C ALA A 206 -3.06 9.19 7.89
N TYR A 207 -3.18 8.93 9.20
CA TYR A 207 -3.47 7.62 9.76
C TYR A 207 -4.78 7.06 9.20
N CYS A 208 -5.86 7.85 9.22
CA CYS A 208 -7.15 7.39 8.70
C CYS A 208 -7.12 7.13 7.20
N GLN A 209 -6.38 7.95 6.43
CA GLN A 209 -6.18 7.71 4.99
C GLN A 209 -5.50 6.35 4.75
N VAL A 210 -4.42 6.05 5.48
CA VAL A 210 -3.70 4.77 5.36
C VAL A 210 -4.61 3.60 5.74
N LEU A 211 -5.37 3.71 6.82
CA LEU A 211 -6.31 2.67 7.24
C LEU A 211 -7.43 2.45 6.21
N SER A 212 -7.93 3.53 5.60
CA SER A 212 -8.89 3.45 4.50
C SER A 212 -8.30 2.75 3.27
N THR A 213 -7.04 3.02 2.93
CA THR A 213 -6.33 2.33 1.85
C THR A 213 -6.28 0.81 2.11
N LEU A 214 -5.92 0.38 3.33
CA LEU A 214 -5.91 -1.05 3.69
C LEU A 214 -7.30 -1.69 3.58
N SER A 215 -8.34 -1.01 4.04
CA SER A 215 -9.73 -1.49 3.91
C SER A 215 -10.16 -1.65 2.46
N ASN A 216 -9.85 -0.66 1.62
CA ASN A 216 -10.15 -0.72 0.19
C ASN A 216 -9.41 -1.87 -0.50
N ASP A 217 -8.17 -2.13 -0.12
CA ASP A 217 -7.39 -3.23 -0.66
C ASP A 217 -7.93 -4.59 -0.23
N TYR A 218 -8.31 -4.76 1.05
CA TYR A 218 -8.97 -5.97 1.51
C TYR A 218 -10.28 -6.23 0.77
N ASN A 219 -11.12 -5.20 0.60
CA ASN A 219 -12.35 -5.32 -0.16
C ASN A 219 -12.09 -5.64 -1.65
N THR A 220 -11.01 -5.10 -2.21
CA THR A 220 -10.58 -5.41 -3.58
C THR A 220 -10.12 -6.86 -3.69
N PHE A 221 -9.31 -7.35 -2.75
CA PHE A 221 -8.90 -8.74 -2.66
C PHE A 221 -10.12 -9.68 -2.59
N LYS A 222 -11.01 -9.43 -1.63
CA LYS A 222 -12.24 -10.21 -1.45
C LYS A 222 -13.08 -10.22 -2.73
N SER A 223 -13.24 -9.07 -3.39
CA SER A 223 -13.99 -8.98 -4.65
C SER A 223 -13.31 -9.72 -5.81
N SER A 224 -11.97 -9.67 -5.88
CA SER A 224 -11.21 -10.37 -6.93
C SER A 224 -11.24 -11.89 -6.81
N CYS A 225 -11.54 -12.39 -5.60
CA CYS A 225 -11.72 -13.81 -5.35
C CYS A 225 -12.97 -14.37 -6.05
N GLY A 226 -14.01 -13.56 -6.24
CA GLY A 226 -15.27 -13.96 -6.87
C GLY A 226 -16.18 -14.78 -5.94
N ASP A 227 -17.17 -15.46 -6.53
CA ASP A 227 -18.24 -16.17 -5.80
C ASP A 227 -17.90 -17.64 -5.49
N SER A 228 -16.61 -18.01 -5.50
CA SER A 228 -16.23 -19.39 -5.19
C SER A 228 -16.61 -19.75 -3.74
N VAL A 229 -16.87 -21.03 -3.49
CA VAL A 229 -17.21 -21.53 -2.15
C VAL A 229 -16.15 -21.13 -1.12
N ASP A 230 -14.88 -21.11 -1.51
CA ASP A 230 -13.77 -20.72 -0.65
C ASP A 230 -13.80 -19.22 -0.33
N CYS A 231 -14.17 -18.38 -1.32
CA CYS A 231 -14.25 -16.92 -1.16
C CYS A 231 -15.40 -16.47 -0.25
N ASN A 232 -16.47 -17.25 -0.18
CA ASN A 232 -17.58 -17.01 0.75
C ASN A 232 -17.15 -17.11 2.21
N ASN A 233 -16.04 -17.81 2.50
CA ASN A 233 -15.50 -17.92 3.85
C ASN A 233 -14.66 -16.71 4.27
N ILE A 234 -14.28 -15.81 3.33
CA ILE A 234 -13.56 -14.58 3.67
C ILE A 234 -14.50 -13.64 4.44
N PRO A 235 -14.18 -13.29 5.70
CA PRO A 235 -15.03 -12.44 6.50
C PRO A 235 -15.17 -11.04 5.89
N SER A 236 -16.31 -10.39 6.10
CA SER A 236 -16.48 -8.97 5.74
C SER A 236 -15.90 -8.08 6.86
N LEU A 237 -15.42 -6.89 6.49
CA LEU A 237 -14.97 -5.91 7.48
C LEU A 237 -16.13 -5.37 8.33
N THR A 238 -17.29 -5.19 7.71
CA THR A 238 -18.55 -4.90 8.41
C THR A 238 -19.33 -6.20 8.62
N PRO A 239 -19.88 -6.45 9.82
CA PRO A 239 -20.88 -7.50 10.00
C PRO A 239 -22.04 -7.27 9.03
N THR A 240 -22.43 -8.31 8.29
CA THR A 240 -23.74 -8.32 7.61
C THR A 240 -24.80 -8.34 8.71
N GLU A 241 -25.85 -7.53 8.59
CA GLU A 241 -26.89 -7.28 9.63
C GLU A 241 -27.67 -8.52 10.15
N THR A 242 -27.26 -9.75 9.87
CA THR A 242 -28.02 -10.95 10.22
C THR A 242 -27.65 -11.63 11.54
N GLU A 243 -26.56 -11.25 12.22
CA GLU A 243 -26.22 -11.83 13.53
C GLU A 243 -25.62 -10.77 14.47
N GLU A 244 -26.47 -9.95 15.06
CA GLU A 244 -26.48 -9.56 16.49
C GLU A 244 -27.38 -8.34 16.71
N ILE A 245 -28.58 -8.61 17.22
CA ILE A 245 -29.41 -7.58 17.85
C ILE A 245 -28.68 -7.20 19.14
N GLY A 246 -28.06 -6.02 19.15
CA GLY A 246 -27.69 -5.34 20.39
C GLY A 246 -26.20 -5.15 20.64
N MET A 247 -25.49 -4.47 19.72
CA MET A 247 -24.29 -3.74 20.12
C MET A 247 -24.26 -2.40 19.38
N GLN A 248 -24.44 -1.31 20.11
CA GLN A 248 -24.22 0.04 19.59
C GLN A 248 -22.77 0.12 19.11
N SER A 249 -22.57 0.05 17.79
CA SER A 249 -21.28 0.32 17.16
C SER A 249 -20.89 1.76 17.51
N SER A 250 -19.93 1.90 18.42
CA SER A 250 -19.24 3.16 18.67
C SER A 250 -18.66 3.67 17.35
N GLY A 251 -18.91 4.94 17.04
CA GLY A 251 -18.71 5.54 15.72
C GLY A 251 -17.35 5.25 15.07
N ASN A 252 -17.41 4.90 13.78
CA ASN A 252 -16.24 4.65 12.96
C ASN A 252 -15.50 5.96 12.61
N ILE A 253 -14.53 6.35 13.43
CA ILE A 253 -13.79 7.63 13.33
C ILE A 253 -13.15 7.86 11.95
N CYS A 254 -12.64 6.81 11.29
CA CYS A 254 -11.99 6.92 9.98
C CYS A 254 -12.93 6.70 8.77
N ASN A 255 -14.21 6.36 8.99
CA ASN A 255 -15.18 6.11 7.90
C ASN A 255 -16.00 7.36 7.53
N ASP A 256 -16.02 8.39 8.38
CA ASP A 256 -16.77 9.64 8.17
C ASP A 256 -16.04 10.68 7.30
N THR A 257 -14.79 10.41 6.91
CA THR A 257 -14.15 11.18 5.83
C THR A 257 -14.73 10.67 4.51
N PRO A 258 -15.26 11.51 3.60
CA PRO A 258 -15.94 11.06 2.39
C PRO A 258 -14.96 10.26 1.53
N SER A 259 -14.97 8.95 1.73
CA SER A 259 -14.05 8.06 1.09
C SER A 259 -14.29 8.11 -0.41
N LEU A 260 -13.21 7.93 -1.16
CA LEU A 260 -13.19 7.69 -2.61
C LEU A 260 -14.23 6.65 -3.08
N SER A 261 -14.89 5.90 -2.18
CA SER A 261 -16.06 5.07 -2.42
C SER A 261 -17.18 5.80 -3.17
N ILE A 262 -17.48 7.06 -2.80
CA ILE A 262 -18.49 7.86 -3.51
C ILE A 262 -18.00 8.19 -4.93
N VAL A 263 -16.71 8.54 -5.07
CA VAL A 263 -16.10 8.87 -6.36
C VAL A 263 -16.02 7.64 -7.27
N LYS A 264 -15.67 6.46 -6.75
CA LYS A 264 -15.67 5.20 -7.52
C LYS A 264 -17.08 4.74 -7.89
N LYS A 265 -18.08 4.88 -7.00
CA LYS A 265 -19.50 4.63 -7.34
C LYS A 265 -20.00 5.61 -8.42
N LEU A 266 -19.59 6.87 -8.36
CA LEU A 266 -19.91 7.88 -9.38
C LEU A 266 -19.24 7.57 -10.73
N ILE A 267 -17.97 7.17 -10.73
CA ILE A 267 -17.26 6.76 -11.96
C ILE A 267 -17.90 5.52 -12.57
N LEU A 268 -18.21 4.50 -11.77
CA LEU A 268 -18.87 3.29 -12.26
C LEU A 268 -20.28 3.60 -12.79
N ALA A 269 -21.04 4.44 -12.10
CA ALA A 269 -22.35 4.92 -12.57
C ALA A 269 -22.23 5.69 -13.89
N LEU A 270 -21.26 6.60 -14.02
CA LEU A 270 -21.00 7.36 -15.25
C LEU A 270 -20.64 6.46 -16.44
N LEU A 271 -19.88 5.38 -16.22
CA LEU A 271 -19.57 4.39 -17.26
C LEU A 271 -20.82 3.61 -17.71
N ILE A 272 -21.73 3.28 -16.78
CA ILE A 272 -23.00 2.63 -17.10
C ILE A 272 -23.92 3.57 -17.90
N PHE A 273 -24.04 4.84 -17.49
CA PHE A 273 -24.86 5.83 -18.21
C PHE A 273 -24.32 6.17 -19.60
N SER A 274 -22.99 6.20 -19.78
CA SER A 274 -22.38 6.40 -21.11
C SER A 274 -22.64 5.21 -22.04
N ALA A 275 -22.57 3.97 -21.54
CA ALA A 275 -22.93 2.78 -22.31
C ALA A 275 -24.42 2.77 -22.72
N ILE A 276 -25.33 3.06 -21.78
CA ILE A 276 -26.78 3.13 -22.05
C ILE A 276 -27.10 4.20 -23.11
N SER A 277 -26.44 5.36 -23.06
CA SER A 277 -26.63 6.43 -24.04
C SER A 277 -26.16 6.03 -25.45
N ILE A 278 -25.08 5.27 -25.56
CA ILE A 278 -24.59 4.73 -26.85
C ILE A 278 -25.57 3.69 -27.40
N PHE A 279 -26.10 2.78 -26.57
CA PHE A 279 -27.08 1.78 -27.01
C PHE A 279 -28.40 2.40 -27.45
N LEU A 280 -28.92 3.41 -26.73
CA LEU A 280 -30.10 4.19 -27.15
C LEU A 280 -29.85 4.94 -28.47
N GLY A 281 -28.67 5.55 -28.64
CA GLY A 281 -28.30 6.23 -29.89
C GLY A 281 -28.26 5.29 -31.11
N ILE A 282 -27.78 4.05 -30.92
CA ILE A 282 -27.78 3.03 -31.98
C ILE A 282 -29.21 2.56 -32.30
N PHE A 283 -30.06 2.35 -31.28
CA PHE A 283 -31.44 1.90 -31.47
C PHE A 283 -32.29 2.91 -32.26
N PHE A 284 -32.18 4.20 -31.95
CA PHE A 284 -32.88 5.27 -32.69
C PHE A 284 -32.36 5.43 -34.13
N LYS A 285 -31.05 5.23 -34.36
CA LYS A 285 -30.45 5.31 -35.71
C LYS A 285 -30.91 4.16 -36.63
N VAL A 286 -31.13 2.97 -36.08
CA VAL A 286 -31.62 1.79 -36.84
C VAL A 286 -33.12 1.91 -37.14
N ASN A 287 -33.94 2.45 -36.24
CA ASN A 287 -35.38 2.62 -36.48
C ASN A 287 -35.71 3.69 -37.54
N ASN A 288 -34.92 4.75 -37.66
CA ASN A 288 -35.14 5.77 -38.70
C ASN A 288 -34.93 5.24 -40.14
N LYS A 289 -34.15 4.16 -40.32
CA LYS A 289 -34.03 3.50 -41.64
C LYS A 289 -35.26 2.65 -42.00
N LYS A 290 -36.01 2.13 -41.02
CA LYS A 290 -37.26 1.39 -41.26
C LYS A 290 -38.46 2.32 -41.49
N PHE A 291 -38.50 3.49 -40.86
CA PHE A 291 -39.60 4.46 -41.05
C PHE A 291 -39.62 5.14 -42.41
N LYS A 292 -38.52 5.14 -43.17
CA LYS A 292 -38.47 5.72 -44.53
C LYS A 292 -39.13 4.88 -45.63
N ASN A 293 -39.58 3.66 -45.34
CA ASN A 293 -40.19 2.76 -46.34
C ASN A 293 -41.73 2.70 -46.29
N TYR A 294 -42.39 3.51 -45.46
CA TYR A 294 -43.86 3.55 -45.37
C TYR A 294 -44.51 4.83 -45.92
N PHE A 295 -43.71 5.75 -46.46
CA PHE A 295 -44.20 6.95 -47.14
C PHE A 295 -43.52 7.08 -48.51
N LYS A 296 -44.00 6.29 -49.48
CA LYS A 296 -43.84 6.58 -50.90
C LYS A 296 -45.04 6.04 -51.66
#